data_AF-A0A7Y5Q3Q5-F1
#
_entry.id   AF-A0A7Y5Q3Q5-F1
#
_cell.length_a   1.000
_cell.length_b   1.000
_cell.length_c   1.000
_cell.angle_alpha   90.00
_cell.angle_beta   90.00
_cell.angle_gamma   90.00
#
_symmetry.space_group_name_H-M   'P 1'
#
loop_
_entity.id
_entity.type
_entity.pdbx_description
1 polymer ?
#
loop_
_entity_poly.entity_id
_entity_poly.type
_entity_poly.pdbx_seq_one_letter_code
_entity_poly.pdbx_strand_id
1 'polypeptide(L)' 'MAHEIATFKQFLKDAGDDELVRRLSELKEELFRLRMQAAVAGLENPKRIGTVKKHIARLHTESARRRQGEAQ' A
#
# COMPACT_ATOMS: atom_id res chain seq x y z
N MET A 1 13.36 -0.32 -7.08
CA MET A 1 12.13 -1.16 -7.05
C MET A 1 12.26 -2.42 -6.20
N ALA A 2 13.22 -3.33 -6.44
CA ALA A 2 13.33 -4.56 -5.63
C ALA A 2 13.63 -4.30 -4.14
N HIS A 3 14.47 -3.31 -3.84
CA HIS A 3 14.79 -2.90 -2.47
C HIS A 3 13.55 -2.38 -1.72
N GLU A 4 12.74 -1.49 -2.32
CA GLU A 4 11.49 -0.98 -1.72
C GLU A 4 10.45 -2.08 -1.47
N ILE A 5 10.39 -3.10 -2.34
CA ILE A 5 9.42 -4.20 -2.23
C ILE A 5 9.80 -5.18 -1.11
N ALA A 6 11.10 -5.48 -0.97
CA ALA A 6 11.60 -6.37 0.08
C ALA A 6 11.35 -5.76 1.47
N THR A 7 11.65 -4.46 1.64
CA THR A 7 11.38 -3.73 2.87
C THR A 7 9.89 -3.69 3.18
N PHE A 8 9.03 -3.51 2.18
CA PHE A 8 7.58 -3.48 2.41
C PHE A 8 7.01 -4.83 2.85
N LYS A 9 7.53 -5.94 2.30
CA LYS A 9 7.11 -7.28 2.74
C LYS A 9 7.50 -7.54 4.20
N GLN A 10 8.66 -7.07 4.62
CA GLN A 10 9.12 -7.20 6.01
C GLN A 10 8.23 -6.34 6.94
N PHE A 11 7.97 -5.09 6.57
CA PHE A 11 7.04 -4.22 7.28
C PHE A 11 5.66 -4.85 7.47
N LEU A 12 5.10 -5.51 6.44
CA LEU A 12 3.80 -6.19 6.55
C LEU A 12 3.78 -7.34 7.57
N LYS A 13 4.93 -7.95 7.87
CA LYS A 13 5.02 -9.00 8.88
C LYS A 13 5.21 -8.43 10.28
N ASP A 14 6.02 -7.39 10.40
CA ASP A 14 6.43 -6.83 11.69
C ASP A 14 5.45 -5.78 12.23
N ALA A 15 4.70 -5.10 11.36
CA ALA A 15 3.75 -4.06 11.75
C ALA A 15 2.50 -4.66 12.43
N GLY A 16 2.06 -4.00 13.51
CA GLY A 16 0.76 -4.27 14.15
C GLY A 16 -0.43 -3.85 13.28
N ASP A 17 -1.62 -4.35 13.59
CA ASP A 17 -2.83 -4.10 12.79
C ASP A 17 -3.16 -2.60 12.67
N ASP A 18 -2.97 -1.83 13.73
CA ASP A 18 -3.17 -0.38 13.72
C ASP A 18 -2.23 0.32 12.72
N GLU A 19 -0.96 -0.10 12.66
CA GLU A 19 0.03 0.48 11.76
C GLU A 19 -0.25 0.07 10.31
N LEU A 20 -0.77 -1.15 10.06
CA LEU A 20 -1.25 -1.55 8.73
C LEU A 20 -2.42 -0.67 8.28
N VAL A 21 -3.39 -0.41 9.16
CA VAL A 21 -4.53 0.47 8.87
C VAL A 21 -4.07 1.90 8.63
N ARG A 22 -3.16 2.43 9.45
CA ARG A 22 -2.57 3.75 9.28
C ARG A 22 -1.90 3.88 7.92
N ARG A 23 -1.04 2.92 7.57
CA ARG A 23 -0.33 2.90 6.28
C ARG A 23 -1.28 2.76 5.09
N LEU A 24 -2.37 2.02 5.24
CA LEU A 24 -3.42 1.91 4.23
C LEU A 24 -4.07 3.28 3.94
N SER A 25 -4.40 4.04 4.99
CA SER A 25 -4.97 5.38 4.87
C SER A 25 -4.01 6.35 4.17
N GLU A 26 -2.74 6.35 4.57
CA GLU A 26 -1.69 7.17 3.93
C GLU A 26 -1.56 6.88 2.43
N LEU A 27 -1.55 5.59 2.04
CA LEU A 27 -1.45 5.19 0.64
C LEU A 27 -2.70 5.56 -0.17
N LYS A 28 -3.89 5.53 0.44
CA LYS A 28 -5.13 5.99 -0.21
C LYS A 28 -5.10 7.48 -0.47
N GLU A 29 -4.62 8.28 0.48
CA GLU A 29 -4.43 9.71 0.28
C GLU A 29 -3.38 10.00 -0.79
N GLU A 30 -2.25 9.30 -0.78
CA GLU A 30 -1.22 9.41 -1.83
C GLU A 30 -1.82 9.08 -3.20
N LEU A 31 -2.61 8.01 -3.29
CA LEU A 31 -3.31 7.65 -4.53
C LEU A 31 -4.28 8.75 -4.98
N PHE A 32 -5.02 9.36 -4.06
CA PHE A 32 -5.92 10.48 -4.38
C PHE A 32 -5.13 11.68 -4.91
N ARG A 33 -4.07 12.10 -4.22
CA ARG A 33 -3.18 13.18 -4.66
C ARG A 33 -2.59 12.91 -6.04
N LEU A 34 -2.09 11.69 -6.28
CA LEU A 34 -1.54 11.29 -7.58
C LEU A 34 -2.60 11.30 -8.69
N ARG A 35 -3.84 10.88 -8.41
CA ARG A 35 -4.94 10.94 -9.39
C ARG A 35 -5.34 12.37 -9.70
N MET A 36 -5.34 13.25 -8.69
CA MET A 36 -5.61 14.67 -8.89
C MET A 36 -4.52 15.34 -9.74
N GLN A 37 -3.25 15.09 -9.44
CA GLN A 37 -2.12 15.57 -10.23
C GLN A 37 -2.19 15.07 -11.67
N ALA A 38 -2.56 13.80 -11.87
CA ALA A 38 -2.76 13.22 -13.20
C ALA A 38 -3.80 13.95 -14.05
N ALA A 39 -4.88 14.41 -13.41
CA ALA A 39 -5.97 15.08 -14.10
C ALA A 39 -5.65 16.56 -14.39
N VAL A 40 -4.89 17.24 -13.52
CA VAL A 40 -4.67 18.69 -13.59
C VAL A 40 -3.37 19.07 -14.31
N ALA A 41 -2.26 18.38 -14.04
CA ALA A 41 -0.92 18.82 -14.44
C ALA A 41 -0.13 17.79 -15.26
N GLY A 42 -0.73 16.64 -15.56
CA GLY A 42 0.01 15.47 -16.06
C GLY A 42 0.85 14.83 -14.95
N LEU A 43 1.16 13.54 -15.10
CA LEU A 43 1.97 12.80 -14.13
C LEU A 43 3.44 12.86 -14.50
N GLU A 44 4.29 13.38 -13.62
CA GLU A 44 5.74 13.20 -13.74
C GLU A 44 6.12 11.71 -13.62
N ASN A 45 5.39 10.93 -12.83
CA ASN A 45 5.71 9.52 -12.60
C ASN A 45 4.46 8.61 -12.55
N PRO A 46 3.85 8.29 -13.72
CA PRO A 46 2.64 7.45 -13.79
C PRO A 46 2.84 6.04 -13.24
N LYS A 47 4.09 5.54 -13.20
CA LYS A 47 4.44 4.24 -12.59
C LYS A 47 4.15 4.21 -11.09
N ARG A 48 4.21 5.37 -10.40
CA ARG A 48 3.96 5.48 -8.96
C ARG A 48 2.53 5.07 -8.59
N ILE A 49 1.53 5.44 -9.39
CA ILE A 49 0.14 5.03 -9.18
C ILE A 49 0.02 3.50 -9.17
N GLY A 50 0.68 2.83 -10.11
CA GLY A 50 0.71 1.37 -10.17
C GLY A 50 1.36 0.75 -8.93
N THR A 51 2.45 1.34 -8.44
CA THR A 51 3.10 0.93 -7.20
C THR A 51 2.17 1.11 -6.00
N VAL A 52 1.61 2.31 -5.77
CA VAL A 52 0.71 2.57 -4.63
C VAL A 52 -0.48 1.59 -4.61
N LYS A 53 -1.10 1.34 -5.76
CA LYS A 53 -2.17 0.33 -5.89
C LYS A 53 -1.71 -1.08 -5.45
N LYS A 54 -0.51 -1.51 -5.87
CA LYS A 54 0.05 -2.81 -5.46
C LYS A 54 0.32 -2.87 -3.96
N HIS A 55 0.78 -1.78 -3.34
CA HIS A 55 1.02 -1.73 -1.90
C HIS A 55 -0.29 -1.83 -1.11
N ILE A 56 -1.35 -1.12 -1.54
CA ILE A 56 -2.70 -1.22 -0.97
C ILE A 56 -3.24 -2.66 -1.06
N ALA A 57 -3.11 -3.31 -2.23
CA ALA A 57 -3.56 -4.68 -2.41
C ALA A 57 -2.83 -5.65 -1.46
N ARG A 58 -1.50 -5.50 -1.30
CA ARG A 58 -0.71 -6.32 -0.38
C ARG A 58 -1.11 -6.14 1.08
N LEU A 59 -1.37 -4.91 1.52
CA LEU A 59 -1.89 -4.63 2.86
C LEU A 59 -3.21 -5.36 3.10
N HIS A 60 -4.16 -5.26 2.17
CA HIS A 60 -5.44 -5.95 2.28
C HIS A 60 -5.29 -7.48 2.32
N THR A 61 -4.41 -8.04 1.49
CA THR A 61 -4.12 -9.48 1.52
C THR A 61 -3.50 -9.90 2.85
N GLU A 62 -2.59 -9.11 3.41
CA GLU A 62 -1.99 -9.39 4.72
C GLU A 62 -3.04 -9.38 5.84
N SER A 63 -3.87 -8.34 5.91
CA SER A 63 -4.96 -8.26 6.89
C SER A 63 -6.01 -9.37 6.72
N ALA A 64 -6.23 -9.86 5.50
CA ALA A 64 -7.08 -11.02 5.26
C ALA A 64 -6.40 -12.32 5.73
N ARG A 65 -5.11 -12.48 5.44
CA ARG A 65 -4.32 -13.64 5.88
C ARG A 65 -4.27 -13.75 7.41
N ARG A 66 -4.08 -12.64 8.12
CA ARG A 66 -4.10 -12.59 9.59
C ARG A 66 -5.44 -13.08 10.15
N ARG A 67 -6.55 -12.51 9.66
CA ARG A 67 -7.91 -12.93 10.05
C ARG A 67 -8.23 -14.40 9.75
N GLN A 68 -7.67 -14.96 8.67
CA GLN A 68 -7.87 -16.37 8.30
C GLN A 68 -6.96 -17.33 9.08
N GLY A 69 -5.78 -16.88 9.51
CA GLY A 69 -4.84 -17.68 10.31
C GLY A 69 -5.26 -17.84 11.77
N GLU A 70 -6.08 -16.92 12.29
CA GLU A 70 -6.69 -17.03 13.63
C GLU A 70 -7.85 -18.04 13.71
N ALA A 71 -8.32 -18.54 12.56
CA ALA A 71 -9.44 -19.48 12.46
C ALA A 71 -9.03 -20.96 12.34
N GLN A 72 -7.80 -21.31 12.72
CA GLN A 72 -7.27 -22.69 12.66
C GLN A 72 -6.76 -23.19 14.01
#